data_AF-A0A8C5S4M0-F1
#
_entry.id   AF-A0A8C5S4M0-F1
#
_cell.length_a   1.000
_cell.length_b   1.000
_cell.length_c   1.000
_cell.angle_alpha   90.00
_cell.angle_beta   90.00
_cell.angle_gamma   90.00
#
_symmetry.space_group_name_H-M   'P 1'
#
loop_
_entity.id
_entity.type
_entity.pdbx_description
1 polymer ?
#
loop_
_entity_poly.entity_id
_entity_poly.type
_entity_poly.pdbx_seq_one_letter_code
_entity_poly.pdbx_strand_id
1 'polypeptide(L)' 'MIIQRVILHSRPGINGVPVAENFCMEEATLSDKIDEGQVKVRTLYLSVDPYMKAKMYVLLQESL' A
#
# COMPACT_ATOMS: atom_id res chain seq x y z
N MET A 1 8.78 -17.00 2.60
CA MET A 1 9.43 -16.55 1.34
C MET A 1 9.67 -15.03 1.33
N ILE A 2 10.63 -14.51 0.55
CA ILE A 2 10.76 -13.05 0.32
C ILE A 2 9.83 -12.64 -0.82
N ILE A 3 9.09 -11.55 -0.64
CA ILE A 3 8.22 -10.92 -1.65
C ILE A 3 8.57 -9.45 -1.82
N GLN A 4 8.16 -8.85 -2.94
CA GLN A 4 8.18 -7.41 -3.12
C GLN A 4 6.81 -6.82 -2.76
N ARG A 5 6.81 -5.65 -2.12
CA ARG A 5 5.61 -4.86 -1.84
C ARG A 5 5.85 -3.39 -2.16
N VAL A 6 4.80 -2.68 -2.55
CA VAL A 6 4.82 -1.22 -2.68
C VAL A 6 4.16 -0.64 -1.44
N ILE A 7 4.87 0.26 -0.76
CA ILE A 7 4.35 1.00 0.40
C ILE A 7 4.07 2.45 0.02
N LEU A 8 3.19 3.10 0.79
CA LEU A 8 3.03 4.55 0.76
C LEU A 8 4.14 5.18 1.61
N HIS A 9 5.24 5.56 0.97
CA HIS A 9 6.43 6.14 1.60
C HIS A 9 6.20 7.55 2.13
N SER A 10 5.42 8.36 1.42
CA SER A 10 5.02 9.69 1.88
C SER A 10 3.63 10.05 1.35
N ARG A 11 2.94 10.97 2.03
CA ARG A 11 1.61 11.44 1.62
C ARG A 11 1.72 12.74 0.84
N PRO A 12 1.02 12.89 -0.29
CA PRO A 12 1.08 14.13 -1.08
C PRO A 12 0.36 15.33 -0.41
N GLY A 13 -0.32 15.14 0.73
CA GLY A 13 -1.16 16.17 1.35
C GLY A 13 -2.48 16.41 0.61
N ILE A 14 -3.45 17.10 1.23
CA ILE A 14 -4.84 17.26 0.72
C ILE A 14 -4.86 17.88 -0.70
N ASN A 15 -4.08 18.95 -0.88
CA ASN A 15 -4.01 19.71 -2.13
C ASN A 15 -2.87 19.29 -3.05
N GLY A 16 -2.04 18.31 -2.65
CA GLY A 16 -0.92 17.86 -3.48
C GLY A 16 -1.30 16.74 -4.43
N VAL A 17 -0.57 16.67 -5.54
CA VAL A 17 -0.67 15.63 -6.56
C VAL A 17 0.25 14.47 -6.17
N PRO A 18 -0.16 13.19 -6.32
CA PRO A 18 0.72 12.07 -6.02
C PRO A 18 1.85 12.00 -7.04
N VAL A 19 3.06 11.78 -6.56
CA VAL A 19 4.25 11.56 -7.36
C VAL A 19 4.81 10.17 -7.09
N ALA A 20 5.70 9.68 -7.96
CA ALA A 20 6.25 8.32 -7.84
C ALA A 20 6.98 8.12 -6.50
N GLU A 21 7.66 9.16 -6.02
CA GLU A 21 8.43 9.20 -4.76
C GLU A 21 7.53 9.11 -3.52
N ASN A 22 6.21 9.25 -3.67
CA ASN A 22 5.28 8.92 -2.59
C ASN A 22 5.19 7.42 -2.34
N PHE A 23 5.71 6.59 -3.25
CA PHE A 23 5.71 5.15 -3.14
C PHE A 23 7.13 4.60 -3.10
N CYS A 24 7.34 3.52 -2.36
CA CYS A 24 8.63 2.82 -2.30
C CYS A 24 8.40 1.32 -2.45
N MET A 25 9.28 0.66 -3.20
CA MET A 25 9.31 -0.80 -3.30
C MET A 25 10.24 -1.35 -2.20
N GLU A 26 9.73 -2.30 -1.44
CA GLU A 26 10.47 -2.96 -0.37
C GLU A 26 10.36 -4.48 -0.47
N GLU A 27 11.35 -5.18 0.07
CA GLU A 27 11.25 -6.60 0.34
C GLU A 27 10.53 -6.84 1.67
N ALA A 28 9.73 -7.91 1.73
CA ALA A 28 9.07 -8.36 2.95
C ALA A 28 9.10 -9.89 3.05
N THR A 29 9.15 -10.39 4.28
CA THR A 29 9.02 -11.83 4.54
C THR A 29 7.55 -12.21 4.62
N LEU A 30 7.09 -13.03 3.68
CA LEU A 30 5.79 -13.67 3.73
C LEU A 30 5.89 -14.99 4.49
N SER A 31 5.07 -15.12 5.54
CA SER A 31 4.94 -16.35 6.34
C SER A 31 4.48 -17.51 5.47
N ASP A 32 5.04 -18.70 5.71
CA ASP A 32 4.58 -19.93 5.08
C ASP A 32 3.42 -20.58 5.83
N LYS A 33 3.11 -20.11 7.05
CA LYS A 33 1.92 -20.52 7.82
C LYS A 33 0.68 -19.81 7.27
N ILE A 34 -0.38 -20.57 7.03
CA ILE A 34 -1.69 -20.10 6.56
C ILE A 34 -2.72 -20.68 7.54
N ASP A 35 -3.51 -19.81 8.18
CA ASP A 35 -4.52 -20.23 9.16
C ASP A 35 -5.79 -20.76 8.47
N GLU A 36 -6.65 -21.44 9.22
CA GLU A 36 -7.94 -21.93 8.70
C GLU A 36 -8.76 -20.78 8.12
N GLY A 37 -9.28 -20.96 6.89
CA GLY A 37 -10.02 -19.95 6.15
C GLY A 37 -9.16 -18.93 5.40
N GLN A 38 -7.84 -18.94 5.54
CA GLN A 38 -6.93 -18.10 4.76
C GLN A 38 -6.46 -18.79 3.47
N VAL A 39 -6.02 -17.98 2.50
CA VAL A 39 -5.42 -18.46 1.25
C VAL A 39 -4.16 -17.68 0.93
N LYS A 40 -3.22 -18.35 0.26
CA LYS A 40 -2.03 -17.71 -0.32
C LYS A 40 -2.22 -17.53 -1.81
N VAL A 41 -2.14 -16.29 -2.26
CA VAL A 41 -2.39 -15.90 -3.65
C VAL A 41 -1.14 -15.35 -4.31
N ARG A 42 -1.07 -15.47 -5.63
CA ARG A 42 -0.08 -14.79 -6.47
C ARG A 42 -0.77 -13.65 -7.21
N THR A 43 -0.39 -12.41 -6.91
CA THR A 43 -0.87 -11.23 -7.64
C THR A 43 -0.41 -11.31 -9.09
N LEU A 44 -1.34 -11.25 -10.05
CA LEU A 44 -1.04 -11.27 -11.49
C LEU A 44 -1.11 -9.87 -12.09
N TYR A 45 -2.13 -9.10 -11.73
CA TYR A 45 -2.36 -7.74 -12.18
C TYR A 45 -2.91 -6.90 -11.03
N LEU A 46 -2.59 -5.61 -11.03
CA LEU A 46 -3.09 -4.62 -10.09
C LEU A 46 -3.69 -3.45 -10.88
N SER A 47 -4.89 -3.02 -10.49
CA SER A 47 -5.50 -1.83 -11.04
C SER A 47 -4.84 -0.57 -10.46
N VAL A 48 -4.93 0.53 -11.21
CA VAL A 48 -4.66 1.89 -10.70
C VAL A 48 -5.83 2.76 -11.13
N ASP A 49 -6.56 3.28 -10.16
CA ASP A 49 -7.83 3.95 -10.39
C ASP A 49 -7.83 5.36 -9.79
N PRO A 50 -8.52 6.35 -10.42
CA PRO A 50 -8.56 7.72 -9.90
C PRO A 50 -9.02 7.84 -8.44
N TYR A 51 -9.92 6.97 -7.97
CA TYR A 51 -10.42 7.00 -6.60
C TYR A 51 -9.32 6.71 -5.55
N MET A 52 -8.21 6.06 -5.94
CA MET A 52 -7.13 5.72 -5.02
C MET A 52 -6.49 6.97 -4.40
N LYS A 53 -6.54 8.12 -5.11
CA LYS A 53 -6.10 9.42 -4.59
C LYS A 53 -6.71 9.74 -3.23
N ALA A 54 -8.00 9.50 -3.05
CA ALA A 54 -8.72 9.81 -1.83
C ALA A 54 -8.26 8.97 -0.63
N LYS A 55 -7.74 7.75 -0.88
CA LYS A 55 -7.22 6.85 0.16
C LYS A 55 -5.81 7.21 0.64
N MET A 56 -5.12 8.09 -0.09
CA MET A 56 -3.76 8.54 0.26
C MET A 56 -3.74 9.72 1.24
N TYR A 57 -4.90 10.32 1.53
CA TYR A 57 -5.03 11.41 2.50
C TYR A 57 -5.01 10.90 3.95
N VAL A 58 -4.51 11.74 4.87
CA VAL A 58 -4.68 11.54 6.31
C VAL A 58 -6.17 11.73 6.64
N LEU A 59 -6.78 10.75 7.32
CA LEU A 59 -7.98 11.03 8.11
C LEU A 59 -7.54 11.99 9.21
N LEU A 60 -8.15 13.17 9.31
CA LEU A 60 -7.93 14.10 10.42
C LEU A 60 -8.12 13.37 11.75
N GLN A 61 -7.02 12.92 12.36
CA GLN A 61 -6.87 12.64 13.79
C GLN A 61 -5.41 12.29 14.04
N GLU A 62 -4.60 13.32 14.29
CA GLU A 62 -3.65 13.40 15.41
C GLU A 62 -3.35 14.89 15.64
N SER A 63 -4.35 15.58 16.19
CA SER A 63 -4.10 16.69 17.11
C SER A 63 -4.76 16.30 18.43
N LEU A 64 -4.00 15.58 19.25
CA LEU A 64 -4.02 15.55 20.71
C LEU A 64 -2.82 14.74 21.19
#